data_AF-A0ABD1LX10-F1
#
_entry.id   AF-A0ABD1LX10-F1
#
_cell.length_a   1.000
_cell.length_b   1.000
_cell.length_c   1.000
_cell.angle_alpha   90.00
_cell.angle_beta   90.00
_cell.angle_gamma   90.00
#
_symmetry.space_group_name_H-M   'P 1'
#
loop_
_entity.id
_entity.type
_entity.pdbx_description
1 polymer ?
#
loop_
_entity_poly.entity_id
_entity_poly.type
_entity_poly.pdbx_seq_one_letter_code
_entity_poly.pdbx_strand_id
1 'polypeptide(L)'
;MGFVYTSFQERATFVAHGNTGRLAKEGGDPVLARICGTIAADEKRHEKAYTMIVEKLLEVDPSGAMVAIGNMLEKKITMPAHLMYDGEDPILFEHYSALAQRIGVYTVDDYADILEFLVGHWRLEKVQGLTVEGKKAQDFVCGLAHRVRKLQERANERARKVKPHPVKFSWIFDRELLL
;
A
#
# COMPACT_ATOMS: atom_id res chain seq x y z
N MET A 1 12.99 -7.48 7.75
CA MET A 1 11.88 -7.90 8.62
C MET A 1 10.64 -8.15 7.77
N GLY A 2 10.39 -9.42 7.38
CA GLY A 2 9.30 -9.77 6.48
C GLY A 2 7.89 -9.44 7.01
N PHE A 3 7.70 -9.43 8.34
CA PHE A 3 6.40 -9.15 8.94
C PHE A 3 5.94 -7.69 8.82
N VAL A 4 6.87 -6.74 8.68
CA VAL A 4 6.52 -5.34 8.38
C VAL A 4 5.98 -5.26 6.96
N TYR A 5 6.60 -5.97 6.03
CA TYR A 5 6.14 -6.06 4.64
C TYR A 5 4.75 -6.72 4.56
N THR A 6 4.54 -7.86 5.22
CA THR A 6 3.23 -8.52 5.19
C THR A 6 2.16 -7.69 5.89
N SER A 7 2.44 -7.08 7.05
CA SER A 7 1.49 -6.16 7.70
C SER A 7 1.03 -5.03 6.77
N PHE A 8 1.94 -4.49 5.97
CA PHE A 8 1.63 -3.45 5.00
C PHE A 8 0.81 -4.02 3.83
N GLN A 9 1.25 -5.12 3.24
CA GLN A 9 0.62 -5.71 2.06
C GLN A 9 -0.80 -6.22 2.35
N GLU A 10 -1.03 -6.87 3.49
CA GLU A 10 -2.37 -7.33 3.88
C GLU A 10 -3.33 -6.15 4.08
N ARG A 11 -2.84 -5.03 4.60
CA ARG A 11 -3.66 -3.83 4.69
C ARG A 11 -3.92 -3.22 3.32
N ALA A 12 -2.94 -3.24 2.41
CA ALA A 12 -3.10 -2.77 1.04
C ALA A 12 -4.14 -3.60 0.27
N THR A 13 -4.11 -4.94 0.39
CA THR A 13 -5.10 -5.83 -0.22
C THR A 13 -6.47 -5.68 0.43
N PHE A 14 -6.56 -5.51 1.75
CA PHE A 14 -7.82 -5.16 2.43
C PHE A 14 -8.46 -3.90 1.83
N VAL A 15 -7.69 -2.83 1.66
CA VAL A 15 -8.16 -1.57 1.07
C VAL A 15 -8.59 -1.78 -0.38
N ALA A 16 -7.73 -2.41 -1.20
CA ALA A 16 -8.01 -2.62 -2.62
C ALA A 16 -9.26 -3.48 -2.85
N HIS A 17 -9.42 -4.59 -2.12
CA HIS A 17 -10.61 -5.43 -2.21
C HIS A 17 -11.86 -4.71 -1.67
N GLY A 18 -11.74 -3.96 -0.58
CA GLY A 18 -12.84 -3.15 -0.04
C GLY A 18 -13.34 -2.09 -1.03
N ASN A 19 -12.43 -1.38 -1.68
CA ASN A 19 -12.75 -0.37 -2.69
C ASN A 19 -13.35 -1.02 -3.96
N THR A 20 -12.78 -2.13 -4.42
CA THR A 20 -13.33 -2.90 -5.55
C THR A 20 -14.74 -3.40 -5.26
N GLY A 21 -15.01 -3.90 -4.05
CA GLY A 21 -16.33 -4.32 -3.63
C GLY A 21 -17.34 -3.18 -3.59
N ARG A 22 -16.92 -1.96 -3.22
CA ARG A 22 -17.75 -0.76 -3.28
C ARG A 22 -18.11 -0.40 -4.71
N LEU A 23 -17.12 -0.38 -5.62
CA LEU A 23 -17.32 -0.13 -7.04
C LEU A 23 -18.27 -1.17 -7.67
N ALA A 24 -18.11 -2.46 -7.33
CA ALA A 24 -19.00 -3.52 -7.78
C ALA A 24 -20.45 -3.28 -7.35
N LYS A 25 -20.65 -2.88 -6.08
CA LYS A 25 -21.98 -2.55 -5.56
C LYS A 25 -22.59 -1.34 -6.26
N GLU A 26 -21.80 -0.29 -6.49
CA GLU A 26 -22.22 0.91 -7.22
C GLU A 26 -22.55 0.60 -8.69
N GLY A 27 -21.82 -0.34 -9.30
CA GLY A 27 -22.09 -0.89 -10.63
C GLY A 27 -23.29 -1.85 -10.70
N GLY A 28 -24.00 -2.06 -9.59
CA GLY A 28 -25.21 -2.90 -9.54
C GLY A 28 -24.94 -4.40 -9.41
N ASP A 29 -23.72 -4.82 -9.05
CA ASP A 29 -23.35 -6.22 -8.84
C ASP A 29 -23.15 -6.54 -7.34
N PRO A 30 -24.21 -6.93 -6.62
CA PRO A 30 -24.11 -7.27 -5.20
C PRO A 30 -23.37 -8.59 -4.93
N VAL A 31 -23.25 -9.48 -5.94
CA VAL A 31 -22.57 -10.77 -5.79
C VAL A 31 -21.07 -10.54 -5.82
N LEU A 32 -20.57 -9.80 -6.81
CA LEU A 32 -19.16 -9.42 -6.88
C LEU A 32 -18.74 -8.59 -5.66
N ALA A 33 -19.59 -7.65 -5.23
CA ALA A 33 -19.34 -6.90 -4.01
C ALA A 33 -19.15 -7.80 -2.77
N ARG A 34 -19.97 -8.87 -2.66
CA ARG A 34 -19.84 -9.85 -1.58
C ARG A 34 -18.55 -10.65 -1.69
N ILE A 35 -18.16 -11.08 -2.88
CA ILE A 35 -16.90 -11.81 -3.11
C ILE A 35 -15.72 -10.95 -2.65
N CYS A 36 -15.63 -9.71 -3.12
CA CYS A 36 -14.57 -8.78 -2.72
C CYS A 36 -14.59 -8.51 -1.21
N GLY A 37 -15.77 -8.35 -0.61
CA GLY A 37 -15.92 -8.13 0.82
C GLY A 37 -15.47 -9.32 1.68
N THR A 38 -15.73 -10.55 1.24
CA THR A 38 -15.26 -11.76 1.92
C THR A 38 -13.74 -11.84 1.90
N ILE A 39 -13.11 -11.60 0.75
CA ILE A 39 -11.64 -11.58 0.65
C ILE A 39 -11.08 -10.50 1.56
N ALA A 40 -11.61 -9.27 1.50
CA ALA A 40 -11.16 -8.18 2.38
C ALA A 40 -11.27 -8.53 3.88
N ALA A 41 -12.33 -9.24 4.29
CA ALA A 41 -12.47 -9.69 5.68
C ALA A 41 -11.36 -10.66 6.11
N ASP A 42 -10.86 -11.48 5.19
CA ASP A 42 -9.75 -12.39 5.41
C ASP A 42 -8.43 -11.62 5.54
N GLU A 43 -8.16 -10.68 4.64
CA GLU A 43 -6.97 -9.83 4.69
C GLU A 43 -6.91 -9.00 5.97
N LYS A 44 -8.07 -8.57 6.49
CA LYS A 44 -8.12 -7.87 7.78
C LYS A 44 -7.67 -8.75 8.95
N ARG A 45 -7.96 -10.06 8.90
CA ARG A 45 -7.50 -11.03 9.91
C ARG A 45 -6.00 -11.29 9.76
N HIS A 46 -5.50 -11.39 8.54
CA HIS A 46 -4.06 -11.53 8.26
C HIS A 46 -3.27 -10.31 8.72
N GLU A 47 -3.72 -9.09 8.38
CA GLU A 47 -3.16 -7.83 8.86
C GLU A 47 -3.02 -7.85 10.39
N LYS A 48 -4.11 -8.18 11.10
CA LYS A 48 -4.12 -8.24 12.56
C LYS A 48 -3.08 -9.22 13.10
N ALA A 49 -2.96 -10.40 12.51
CA ALA A 49 -1.99 -11.39 12.95
C ALA A 49 -0.56 -10.89 12.77
N TYR A 50 -0.23 -10.30 11.62
CA TYR A 50 1.12 -9.80 11.36
C TYR A 50 1.47 -8.55 12.18
N THR A 51 0.52 -7.64 12.39
CA THR A 51 0.79 -6.44 13.20
C THR A 51 1.05 -6.80 14.67
N MET A 52 0.37 -7.82 15.21
CA MET A 52 0.64 -8.34 16.56
C MET A 52 2.05 -8.95 16.68
N ILE A 53 2.57 -9.60 15.64
CA ILE A 53 3.93 -10.13 15.64
C ILE A 53 4.95 -8.98 15.74
N VAL A 54 4.76 -7.93 14.94
CA VAL A 54 5.65 -6.75 14.98
C VAL A 54 5.55 -6.01 16.31
N GLU A 55 4.34 -5.88 16.87
CA GLU A 55 4.12 -5.32 18.21
C GLU A 55 4.93 -6.09 19.27
N LYS A 56 4.87 -7.43 19.24
CA LYS A 56 5.65 -8.25 20.18
C LYS A 56 7.17 -8.10 19.99
N LEU A 57 7.63 -7.91 18.76
CA LEU A 57 9.04 -7.68 18.48
C LEU A 57 9.51 -6.32 19.00
N LEU A 58 8.67 -5.29 18.94
CA LEU A 58 8.95 -3.98 19.54
C LEU A 58 9.01 -4.03 21.07
N GLU A 59 8.30 -4.95 21.72
CA GLU A 59 8.41 -5.17 23.17
C GLU A 59 9.73 -5.87 23.57
N VAL A 60 10.15 -6.87 22.78
CA VAL A 60 11.28 -7.75 23.12
C VAL A 60 12.62 -7.18 22.67
N ASP A 61 12.66 -6.55 21.50
CA ASP A 61 13.84 -5.87 20.94
C ASP A 61 13.44 -4.53 20.29
N PRO A 62 13.15 -3.49 21.10
CA PRO A 62 12.68 -2.20 20.60
C PRO A 62 13.63 -1.57 19.56
N SER A 63 14.94 -1.65 19.78
CA SER A 63 15.94 -1.01 18.91
C SER A 63 16.11 -1.77 17.60
N GLY A 64 16.29 -3.10 17.65
CA GLY A 64 16.42 -3.90 16.43
C GLY A 64 15.14 -3.90 15.59
N ALA A 65 13.97 -3.97 16.23
CA ALA A 65 12.69 -3.87 15.55
C ALA A 65 12.52 -2.50 14.89
N MET A 66 12.81 -1.39 15.58
CA MET A 66 12.70 -0.04 15.02
C MET A 66 13.61 0.15 13.81
N VAL A 67 14.88 -0.26 13.89
CA VAL A 67 15.82 -0.20 12.76
C VAL A 67 15.31 -1.04 11.59
N ALA A 68 14.79 -2.24 11.85
CA ALA A 68 14.29 -3.10 10.80
C ALA A 68 13.00 -2.59 10.14
N ILE A 69 12.12 -1.92 10.89
CA ILE A 69 10.97 -1.17 10.33
C ILE A 69 11.48 -0.05 9.42
N GLY A 70 12.43 0.76 9.90
CA GLY A 70 13.06 1.83 9.12
C GLY A 70 13.64 1.33 7.81
N ASN A 71 14.47 0.28 7.85
CA ASN A 71 15.08 -0.32 6.68
C ASN A 71 14.06 -0.85 5.66
N MET A 72 12.94 -1.43 6.13
CA MET A 72 11.89 -1.92 5.23
C MET A 72 11.17 -0.76 4.54
N LEU A 73 10.88 0.32 5.26
CA LEU A 73 10.16 1.46 4.74
C LEU A 73 11.04 2.38 3.87
N GLU A 74 12.35 2.43 4.13
CA GLU A 74 13.32 3.16 3.31
C GLU A 74 13.44 2.57 1.90
N LYS A 75 13.41 1.23 1.79
CA LYS A 75 13.44 0.52 0.50
C LYS A 75 12.15 0.66 -0.31
N LYS A 76 11.13 1.33 0.25
CA LYS A 76 9.74 1.33 -0.20
C LYS A 76 9.12 -0.06 -0.14
N ILE A 77 7.82 -0.13 0.07
CA ILE A 77 7.09 -1.39 0.00
C ILE A 77 6.80 -1.69 -1.47
N THR A 78 7.68 -2.49 -2.09
CA THR A 78 7.52 -2.93 -3.47
C THR A 78 6.28 -3.82 -3.59
N MET A 79 5.43 -3.57 -4.59
CA MET A 79 4.27 -4.42 -4.83
C MET A 79 4.71 -5.82 -5.29
N PRO A 80 4.08 -6.91 -4.81
CA PRO A 80 4.49 -8.28 -5.18
C PRO A 80 4.51 -8.49 -6.70
N ALA A 81 3.50 -7.95 -7.38
CA ALA A 81 3.32 -8.07 -8.83
C ALA A 81 4.02 -6.97 -9.64
N HIS A 82 5.03 -6.28 -9.11
CA HIS A 82 5.72 -5.19 -9.83
C HIS A 82 6.44 -5.64 -11.12
N LEU A 83 6.70 -6.95 -11.28
CA LEU A 83 7.27 -7.55 -12.50
C LEU A 83 6.20 -8.18 -13.41
N MET A 84 4.96 -7.73 -13.30
CA MET A 84 3.86 -8.22 -14.12
C MET A 84 4.13 -7.96 -15.60
N TYR A 85 4.01 -9.01 -16.42
CA TYR A 85 4.25 -9.01 -17.85
C TYR A 85 3.29 -9.98 -18.52
N ASP A 86 2.65 -9.57 -19.61
CA ASP A 86 1.67 -10.38 -20.36
C ASP A 86 2.22 -10.98 -21.67
N GLY A 87 3.48 -10.69 -22.00
CA GLY A 87 4.08 -11.09 -23.27
C GLY A 87 4.21 -9.95 -24.29
N GLU A 88 3.55 -8.81 -24.05
CA GLU A 88 3.47 -7.70 -25.02
C GLU A 88 3.84 -6.36 -24.39
N ASP A 89 3.31 -6.04 -23.21
CA ASP A 89 3.52 -4.76 -22.54
C ASP A 89 4.63 -4.84 -21.47
N PRO A 90 5.83 -4.27 -21.73
CA PRO A 90 6.96 -4.34 -20.80
C PRO A 90 6.76 -3.51 -19.53
N ILE A 91 5.76 -2.63 -19.47
CA ILE A 91 5.45 -1.76 -18.34
C ILE A 91 4.02 -1.97 -17.81
N LEU A 92 3.47 -3.18 -18.00
CA LEU A 92 2.10 -3.53 -17.65
C LEU A 92 1.71 -3.20 -16.20
N PHE A 93 2.63 -3.36 -15.25
CA PHE A 93 2.38 -2.97 -13.86
C PHE A 93 2.17 -1.46 -13.68
N GLU A 94 2.90 -0.62 -14.42
CA GLU A 94 2.72 0.83 -14.39
C GLU A 94 1.36 1.21 -14.97
N HIS A 95 0.96 0.62 -16.09
CA HIS A 95 -0.36 0.84 -16.69
C HIS A 95 -1.50 0.38 -15.78
N TYR A 96 -1.40 -0.82 -15.20
CA TYR A 96 -2.36 -1.33 -14.23
C TYR A 96 -2.45 -0.42 -12.99
N SER A 97 -1.32 -0.04 -12.41
CA SER A 97 -1.30 0.80 -11.20
C SER A 97 -1.86 2.20 -11.47
N ALA A 98 -1.60 2.79 -12.64
CA ALA A 98 -2.22 4.04 -13.06
C ALA A 98 -3.75 3.93 -13.17
N LEU A 99 -4.26 2.82 -13.72
CA LEU A 99 -5.70 2.57 -13.77
C LEU A 99 -6.29 2.43 -12.37
N ALA A 100 -5.68 1.61 -11.50
CA ALA A 100 -6.12 1.39 -10.12
C ALA A 100 -6.15 2.69 -9.30
N GLN A 101 -5.14 3.55 -9.48
CA GLN A 101 -5.06 4.89 -8.90
C GLN A 101 -6.20 5.78 -9.42
N ARG A 102 -6.45 5.77 -10.72
CA ARG A 102 -7.48 6.61 -11.37
C ARG A 102 -8.89 6.26 -10.92
N ILE A 103 -9.21 4.97 -10.79
CA ILE A 103 -10.53 4.49 -10.36
C ILE A 103 -10.69 4.44 -8.84
N GLY A 104 -9.64 4.79 -8.07
CA GLY A 104 -9.67 4.83 -6.62
C GLY A 104 -9.70 3.44 -5.95
N VAL A 105 -9.21 2.40 -6.62
CA VAL A 105 -9.07 1.07 -6.00
C VAL A 105 -7.92 1.07 -5.00
N TYR A 106 -6.75 1.55 -5.41
CA TYR A 106 -5.59 1.71 -4.54
C TYR A 106 -4.75 2.88 -5.04
N THR A 107 -4.53 3.84 -4.15
CA THR A 107 -3.89 5.12 -4.46
C THR A 107 -2.62 5.33 -3.62
N VAL A 108 -1.83 6.32 -4.01
CA VAL A 108 -0.70 6.77 -3.19
C VAL A 108 -1.16 7.37 -1.86
N ASP A 109 -2.38 7.92 -1.79
CA ASP A 109 -2.97 8.36 -0.52
C ASP A 109 -3.27 7.16 0.39
N ASP A 110 -3.79 6.06 -0.16
CA ASP A 110 -3.97 4.81 0.59
C ASP A 110 -2.64 4.28 1.13
N TYR A 111 -1.57 4.35 0.33
CA TYR A 111 -0.22 3.98 0.77
C TYR A 111 0.23 4.84 1.98
N ALA A 112 0.00 6.15 1.95
CA ALA A 112 0.32 7.05 3.06
C ALA A 112 -0.55 6.79 4.29
N ASP A 113 -1.84 6.51 4.11
CA ASP A 113 -2.78 6.14 5.17
C ASP A 113 -2.36 4.85 5.87
N ILE A 114 -1.88 3.86 5.11
CA ILE A 114 -1.34 2.60 5.66
C ILE A 114 -0.10 2.87 6.51
N LEU A 115 0.82 3.73 6.04
CA LEU A 115 1.98 4.14 6.83
C LEU A 115 1.56 4.78 8.16
N GLU A 116 0.68 5.79 8.13
CA GLU A 116 0.18 6.46 9.33
C GLU A 116 -0.50 5.49 10.28
N PHE A 117 -1.33 4.59 9.74
CA PHE A 117 -1.97 3.56 10.53
C PHE A 117 -0.96 2.68 11.25
N LEU A 118 0.05 2.13 10.55
CA LEU A 118 1.03 1.22 11.15
C LEU A 118 1.92 1.94 12.18
N VAL A 119 2.34 3.17 11.88
CA VAL A 119 3.09 4.02 12.81
C VAL A 119 2.30 4.26 14.10
N GLY A 120 1.03 4.61 13.97
CA GLY A 120 0.14 4.85 15.10
C GLY A 120 -0.21 3.56 15.87
N HIS A 121 -0.49 2.47 15.15
CA HIS A 121 -0.85 1.18 15.73
C HIS A 121 0.27 0.61 16.59
N TRP A 122 1.51 0.62 16.09
CA TRP A 122 2.69 0.21 16.84
C TRP A 122 3.22 1.29 17.81
N ARG A 123 2.56 2.45 17.87
CA ARG A 123 2.92 3.59 18.73
C ARG A 123 4.39 3.98 18.59
N LEU A 124 4.92 3.97 17.36
CA LEU A 124 6.36 4.08 17.12
C LEU A 124 6.96 5.35 17.72
N GLU A 125 6.24 6.47 17.71
CA GLU A 125 6.68 7.75 18.33
C GLU A 125 6.94 7.65 19.84
N LYS A 126 6.26 6.73 20.53
CA LYS A 126 6.30 6.58 21.99
C LYS A 126 7.33 5.57 22.46
N VAL A 127 8.01 4.87 21.55
CA VAL A 127 9.05 3.91 21.90
C VAL A 127 10.27 4.65 22.46
N GLN A 128 10.71 4.27 23.66
CA GLN A 128 11.82 4.88 24.39
C GLN A 128 12.95 3.87 24.61
N GLY A 129 14.10 4.33 25.13
CA GLY A 129 15.25 3.47 25.39
C GLY A 129 15.93 2.92 24.12
N LEU A 130 15.75 3.62 22.99
CA LEU A 130 16.33 3.24 21.71
C LEU A 130 17.83 3.56 21.64
N THR A 131 18.57 2.74 20.90
CA THR A 131 19.93 3.11 20.47
C THR A 131 19.89 4.33 19.54
N VAL A 132 21.06 4.90 19.23
CA VAL A 132 21.19 6.03 18.30
C VAL A 132 20.63 5.68 16.92
N GLU A 133 20.90 4.48 16.43
CA GLU A 133 20.38 3.96 15.16
C GLU A 133 18.87 3.78 15.22
N GLY A 134 18.35 3.21 16.33
CA GLY A 134 16.91 3.07 16.56
C GLY A 134 16.20 4.42 16.57
N LYS A 135 16.79 5.44 17.19
CA LYS A 135 16.21 6.79 17.23
C LYS A 135 16.17 7.44 15.84
N LYS A 136 17.24 7.32 15.05
CA LYS A 136 17.26 7.79 13.65
C LYS A 136 16.18 7.10 12.81
N ALA A 137 16.02 5.79 12.97
CA ALA A 137 14.98 5.04 12.28
C ALA A 137 13.58 5.48 12.71
N GLN A 138 13.35 5.70 14.02
CA GLN A 138 12.09 6.23 14.55
C GLN A 138 11.74 7.59 13.92
N ASP A 139 12.67 8.54 13.92
CA ASP A 139 12.45 9.89 13.38
C ASP A 139 12.16 9.84 11.87
N PHE A 140 12.84 8.95 11.13
CA PHE A 140 12.57 8.73 9.71
C PHE A 140 11.16 8.19 9.48
N VAL A 141 10.80 7.10 10.17
CA VAL A 141 9.53 6.38 9.96
C VAL A 141 8.33 7.25 10.36
N CYS A 142 8.39 7.95 11.49
CA CYS A 142 7.28 8.79 11.95
C CYS A 142 7.06 10.02 11.05
N GLY A 143 8.10 10.49 10.35
CA GLY A 143 7.98 11.56 9.36
C GLY A 143 7.63 11.10 7.94
N LEU A 144 7.59 9.79 7.67
CA LEU A 144 7.57 9.27 6.31
C LEU A 144 6.25 9.53 5.58
N ALA A 145 5.11 9.30 6.24
CA ALA A 145 3.81 9.43 5.58
C ALA A 145 3.54 10.87 5.09
N HIS A 146 3.84 11.88 5.91
CA HIS A 146 3.75 13.28 5.53
C HIS A 146 4.70 13.62 4.34
N ARG A 147 5.89 13.01 4.27
CA ARG A 147 6.78 13.16 3.10
C ARG A 147 6.15 12.53 1.84
N VAL A 148 5.55 11.36 1.95
CA VAL A 148 4.86 10.69 0.83
C VAL A 148 3.72 11.55 0.29
N ARG A 149 2.86 12.08 1.17
CA ARG A 149 1.75 12.97 0.77
C ARG A 149 2.24 14.20 0.01
N LYS A 150 3.28 14.89 0.51
CA LYS A 150 3.87 16.05 -0.17
C LYS A 150 4.45 15.72 -1.55
N LEU A 151 5.04 14.54 -1.71
CA LEU A 151 5.53 14.08 -3.00
C LEU A 151 4.35 13.78 -3.94
N GLN A 152 3.27 13.21 -3.42
CA GLN A 152 2.09 12.90 -4.20
C GLN A 152 1.35 14.15 -4.67
N GLU A 153 1.19 15.18 -3.83
CA GLU A 153 0.60 16.45 -4.23
C GLU A 153 1.31 17.03 -5.47
N ARG A 154 2.66 17.03 -5.44
CA ARG A 154 3.48 17.50 -6.57
C ARG A 154 3.36 16.59 -7.80
N ALA A 155 3.23 15.28 -7.62
CA ALA A 155 3.03 14.34 -8.72
C ALA A 155 1.66 14.54 -9.37
N ASN A 156 0.61 14.72 -8.56
CA ASN A 156 -0.75 15.00 -9.01
C ASN A 156 -0.84 16.32 -9.80
N GLU A 157 -0.16 17.38 -9.34
CA GLU A 157 -0.07 18.66 -10.07
C GLU A 157 0.55 18.51 -11.47
N ARG A 158 1.52 17.59 -11.62
CA ARG A 158 2.12 17.27 -12.91
C ARG A 158 1.21 16.39 -13.75
N ALA A 159 0.58 15.38 -13.15
CA ALA A 159 -0.34 14.46 -13.83
C ALA A 159 -1.57 15.18 -14.38
N ARG A 160 -2.12 16.18 -13.67
CA ARG A 160 -3.22 17.03 -14.16
C ARG A 160 -2.91 17.78 -15.46
N LYS A 161 -1.63 17.95 -15.80
CA LYS A 161 -1.18 18.59 -17.05
C LYS A 161 -1.01 17.58 -18.19
N VAL A 162 -0.95 16.30 -17.88
CA VAL A 162 -0.90 15.21 -18.87
C VAL A 162 -2.33 14.89 -19.27
N LYS A 163 -2.60 14.88 -20.57
CA LYS A 163 -3.92 14.48 -21.07
C LYS A 163 -4.08 12.96 -20.92
N PRO A 164 -5.27 12.47 -20.53
CA PRO A 164 -5.51 11.05 -20.53
C PRO A 164 -5.24 10.44 -21.90
N HIS A 165 -4.57 9.30 -21.93
CA HIS A 165 -4.24 8.61 -23.19
C HIS A 165 -4.76 7.17 -23.18
N PRO A 166 -5.17 6.64 -24.35
CA PRO A 166 -5.61 5.26 -24.43
C PRO A 166 -4.42 4.31 -24.27
N VAL A 167 -4.64 3.23 -23.51
CA VAL A 167 -3.73 2.10 -23.38
C VAL A 167 -4.52 0.82 -23.59
N LYS A 168 -3.97 -0.09 -24.38
CA LYS A 168 -4.56 -1.42 -24.63
C LYS A 168 -4.16 -2.39 -23.55
N PHE A 169 -5.10 -3.23 -23.14
CA PHE A 169 -4.83 -4.31 -22.17
C PHE A 169 -5.23 -5.65 -22.78
N SER A 170 -4.28 -6.57 -22.88
CA SER A 170 -4.50 -7.93 -23.41
C SER A 170 -5.59 -8.69 -22.63
N TRP A 171 -5.72 -8.43 -21.32
CA TRP A 171 -6.71 -9.02 -20.42
C TRP A 171 -8.16 -8.77 -20.82
N ILE A 172 -8.40 -7.71 -21.61
CA ILE A 172 -9.73 -7.33 -22.10
C ILE A 172 -9.79 -7.34 -23.62
N PHE A 173 -9.04 -8.24 -24.27
CA PHE A 173 -9.01 -8.42 -25.72
C PHE A 173 -8.54 -7.16 -26.46
N ASP A 174 -7.45 -6.56 -25.99
CA ASP A 174 -6.80 -5.36 -26.55
C ASP A 174 -7.71 -4.12 -26.65
N ARG A 175 -8.79 -4.11 -25.86
CA ARG A 175 -9.61 -2.91 -25.70
C ARG A 175 -8.82 -1.83 -24.97
N GLU A 176 -9.11 -0.58 -25.34
CA GLU A 176 -8.44 0.58 -24.79
C GLU A 176 -9.14 1.10 -23.53
N LEU A 177 -8.34 1.43 -22.51
CA LEU A 177 -8.76 2.19 -21.34
C LEU A 177 -7.97 3.48 -21.27
N LEU A 178 -8.58 4.54 -20.74
CA LEU A 178 -7.92 5.82 -20.55
C LEU A 178 -7.16 5.83 -19.22
N LEU A 179 -5.85 6.04 -19.29
CA LEU A 179 -5.01 6.36 -18.15
C LEU A 179 -4.95 7.88 -17.99
#